data_AF-A0A928JJW9-F1
#
_entry.id   AF-A0A928JJW9-F1
#
_cell.length_a   1.000
_cell.length_b   1.000
_cell.length_c   1.000
_cell.angle_alpha   90.00
_cell.angle_beta   90.00
_cell.angle_gamma   90.00
#
_symmetry.space_group_name_H-M   'P 1'
#
loop_
_entity.id
_entity.type
_entity.pdbx_description
1 polymer ?
#
loop_
_entity_poly.entity_id
_entity_poly.type
_entity_poly.pdbx_seq_one_letter_code
_entity_poly.pdbx_strand_id
1 'polypeptide(L)'
;MKVKLLALILALIMTMCMFSGCKEGKNTGTTTDTTTSDTSAPITTEVPDTDYIGVYDDLLFDIYKHILAITYDAEHSDSMDGDAGFREVVGGLSEEDALRAIGYTQSDINSDGVPELLIYLIDDNGNEKCAGTRILAAYTVKNNTPTLIFEGASRNRYYLLTNGIVYNEGSSGAAYSIFGTYTLEPLSDSLSAKNFYFTSPIDNNYNNIGFFENRTGSIKIDESIRFNGTESDFWQIQTDYSKRIAESELKPFEVFSAGDGTEEVSCVTAVFVEDTLVELTSAERFTADSSDYETEVVFFANYGDVYDFEFCEIKWLDDSDSGESDFEFVPVYKTETLTQDTPLVVTMTFWGDMPSYGIRYTDSEGTEHSGTISTSGMDGSLILDVI
;
A
#
# COMPACT_ATOMS: atom_id res chain seq x y z
N MET A 1 3.44 -14.55 -45.54
CA MET A 1 3.35 -14.86 -44.09
C MET A 1 2.03 -14.29 -43.60
N LYS A 2 1.21 -15.14 -42.97
CA LYS A 2 -0.18 -14.84 -42.59
C LYS A 2 -0.20 -14.08 -41.27
N VAL A 3 -0.75 -12.88 -41.29
CA VAL A 3 -1.14 -12.09 -40.10
C VAL A 3 -2.42 -12.71 -39.54
N LYS A 4 -2.40 -13.13 -38.26
CA LYS A 4 -3.60 -13.59 -37.55
C LYS A 4 -4.16 -12.44 -36.74
N LEU A 5 -5.27 -11.91 -37.23
CA LEU A 5 -6.20 -10.99 -36.57
C LEU A 5 -7.02 -11.81 -35.56
N LEU A 6 -6.94 -11.49 -34.26
CA LEU A 6 -7.85 -12.06 -33.26
C LEU A 6 -8.99 -11.06 -33.02
N ALA A 7 -10.20 -11.45 -33.42
CA ALA A 7 -11.43 -10.70 -33.19
C ALA A 7 -12.01 -11.06 -31.82
N LEU A 8 -12.18 -10.06 -30.95
CA LEU A 8 -12.94 -10.17 -29.71
C LEU A 8 -14.42 -9.94 -30.03
N ILE A 9 -15.27 -10.91 -29.71
CA ILE A 9 -16.72 -10.85 -29.95
C ILE A 9 -17.39 -10.11 -28.79
N LEU A 10 -17.86 -8.90 -29.06
CA LEU A 10 -18.75 -8.13 -28.19
C LEU A 10 -20.20 -8.57 -28.45
N ALA A 11 -20.87 -9.17 -27.47
CA ALA A 11 -22.30 -9.46 -27.55
C ALA A 11 -23.08 -8.43 -26.71
N LEU A 12 -23.49 -7.35 -27.37
CA LEU A 12 -24.41 -6.34 -26.84
C LEU A 12 -25.85 -6.75 -27.20
N ILE A 13 -26.71 -7.02 -26.21
CA ILE A 13 -28.15 -7.19 -26.45
C ILE A 13 -28.90 -6.10 -25.69
N MET A 14 -29.25 -5.06 -26.45
CA MET A 14 -30.26 -4.06 -26.13
C MET A 14 -31.64 -4.69 -26.25
N THR A 15 -32.50 -4.60 -25.23
CA THR A 15 -33.95 -4.56 -25.49
C THR A 15 -34.69 -3.71 -24.46
N MET A 16 -35.34 -2.66 -24.99
CA MET A 16 -36.42 -1.89 -24.38
C MET A 16 -37.54 -2.79 -23.84
N CYS A 17 -38.09 -2.46 -22.67
CA CYS A 17 -39.51 -2.68 -22.41
C CYS A 17 -40.11 -1.51 -21.63
N MET A 18 -41.23 -1.03 -22.16
CA MET A 18 -41.98 0.14 -21.74
C MET A 18 -42.66 -0.03 -20.38
N PHE A 19 -42.82 1.10 -19.69
CA PHE A 19 -43.68 1.31 -18.53
C PHE A 19 -45.17 1.04 -18.80
N SER A 20 -45.83 0.41 -17.83
CA SER A 20 -47.20 0.69 -17.31
C SER A 20 -47.60 -0.53 -16.46
N GLY A 21 -48.10 -0.46 -15.23
CA GLY A 21 -48.50 0.62 -14.35
C GLY A 21 -49.17 -0.02 -13.12
N CYS A 22 -49.02 0.64 -11.97
CA CYS A 22 -49.75 0.57 -10.70
C CYS A 22 -50.70 -0.60 -10.39
N LYS A 23 -50.55 -1.17 -9.18
CA LYS A 23 -51.47 -0.83 -8.07
C LYS A 23 -51.02 -1.31 -6.69
N GLU A 24 -51.23 -0.41 -5.74
CA GLU A 24 -51.05 -0.52 -4.29
C GLU A 24 -51.97 -1.56 -3.64
N GLY A 25 -51.49 -2.08 -2.50
CA GLY A 25 -52.29 -2.79 -1.50
C GLY A 25 -51.68 -2.59 -0.12
N LYS A 26 -52.02 -1.46 0.50
CA LYS A 26 -51.69 -1.07 1.88
C LYS A 26 -52.40 -2.02 2.84
N ASN A 27 -51.71 -2.55 3.86
CA ASN A 27 -52.38 -2.92 5.09
C ASN A 27 -51.52 -2.64 6.32
N THR A 28 -52.11 -1.84 7.19
CA THR A 28 -51.63 -1.29 8.46
C THR A 28 -51.84 -2.28 9.60
N GLY A 29 -50.87 -2.35 10.52
CA GLY A 29 -50.99 -3.06 11.79
C GLY A 29 -49.95 -2.61 12.80
N THR A 30 -50.25 -1.53 13.53
CA THR A 30 -49.68 -1.11 14.83
C THR A 30 -50.04 -2.17 15.90
N THR A 31 -49.39 -2.43 17.04
CA THR A 31 -48.30 -1.86 17.87
C THR A 31 -47.96 -2.98 18.87
N THR A 32 -46.75 -3.06 19.40
CA THR A 32 -46.50 -3.06 20.87
C THR A 32 -45.01 -3.09 21.15
N ASP A 33 -44.54 -1.99 21.76
CA ASP A 33 -43.26 -1.87 22.44
C ASP A 33 -43.14 -2.88 23.59
N THR A 34 -41.96 -3.47 23.74
CA THR A 34 -41.49 -3.96 25.04
C THR A 34 -40.00 -3.65 25.13
N THR A 35 -39.70 -2.57 25.85
CA THR A 35 -38.38 -2.14 26.25
C THR A 35 -37.81 -3.13 27.25
N THR A 36 -36.68 -3.76 26.91
CA THR A 36 -35.77 -4.38 27.88
C THR A 36 -34.43 -3.70 27.74
N SER A 37 -34.02 -3.00 28.80
CA SER A 37 -32.73 -2.35 28.91
C SER A 37 -31.65 -3.39 29.17
N ASP A 38 -30.78 -3.64 28.20
CA ASP A 38 -29.47 -4.22 28.45
C ASP A 38 -28.44 -3.10 28.44
N THR A 39 -27.86 -2.86 29.61
CA THR A 39 -26.76 -1.93 29.81
C THR A 39 -25.46 -2.60 29.38
N SER A 40 -25.11 -2.51 28.09
CA SER A 40 -23.72 -2.67 27.65
C SER A 40 -23.04 -1.30 27.76
N ALA A 41 -22.06 -1.18 28.65
CA ALA A 41 -21.20 -0.01 28.70
C ALA A 41 -20.55 0.21 27.31
N PRO A 42 -20.47 1.45 26.81
CA PRO A 42 -19.76 1.72 25.57
C PRO A 42 -18.27 1.40 25.81
N ILE A 43 -17.72 0.50 25.00
CA ILE A 43 -16.28 0.40 24.83
C ILE A 43 -15.90 1.67 24.09
N THR A 44 -15.33 2.64 24.79
CA THR A 44 -14.66 3.76 24.18
C THR A 44 -13.33 3.23 23.66
N THR A 45 -13.28 2.82 22.39
CA THR A 45 -12.04 2.73 21.63
C THR A 45 -11.55 4.16 21.43
N GLU A 46 -10.57 4.57 22.22
CA GLU A 46 -9.82 5.80 21.94
C GLU A 46 -9.14 5.61 20.58
N VAL A 47 -9.55 6.41 19.60
CA VAL A 47 -8.80 6.58 18.34
C VAL A 47 -7.44 7.13 18.75
N PRO A 48 -6.33 6.44 18.44
CA PRO A 48 -5.00 6.96 18.74
C PRO A 48 -4.84 8.34 18.09
N ASP A 49 -4.36 9.32 18.85
CA ASP A 49 -3.92 10.64 18.38
C ASP A 49 -2.56 10.47 17.65
N THR A 50 -2.53 9.54 16.69
CA THR A 50 -1.35 9.18 15.91
C THR A 50 -1.37 10.00 14.65
N ASP A 51 -0.31 10.78 14.43
CA ASP A 51 -0.04 11.32 13.11
C ASP A 51 0.38 10.16 12.20
N TYR A 52 -0.50 9.75 11.29
CA TYR A 52 -0.25 8.64 10.37
C TYR A 52 0.68 9.02 9.20
N ILE A 53 1.21 10.25 9.21
CA ILE A 53 2.25 10.68 8.27
C ILE A 53 3.43 9.71 8.35
N GLY A 54 3.84 9.19 7.19
CA GLY A 54 5.03 8.37 7.04
C GLY A 54 4.90 6.88 7.37
N VAL A 55 3.80 6.43 8.01
CA VAL A 55 3.64 5.02 8.44
C VAL A 55 3.68 4.03 7.27
N TYR A 56 3.32 4.49 6.07
CA TYR A 56 3.30 3.67 4.86
C TYR A 56 4.53 3.85 3.97
N ASP A 57 5.49 4.69 4.32
CA ASP A 57 6.58 5.08 3.40
C ASP A 57 7.48 3.89 3.06
N ASP A 58 7.87 3.10 4.06
CA ASP A 58 8.64 1.87 3.86
C ASP A 58 7.88 0.86 2.98
N LEU A 59 6.57 0.68 3.23
CA LEU A 59 5.74 -0.22 2.43
C LEU A 59 5.59 0.28 0.99
N LEU A 60 5.40 1.58 0.78
CA LEU A 60 5.32 2.18 -0.56
C LEU A 60 6.63 2.00 -1.31
N PHE A 61 7.76 2.15 -0.62
CA PHE A 61 9.08 1.91 -1.19
C PHE A 61 9.30 0.43 -1.53
N ASP A 62 8.87 -0.48 -0.66
CA ASP A 62 8.92 -1.92 -0.93
C ASP A 62 8.05 -2.30 -2.13
N ILE A 63 6.83 -1.76 -2.23
CA ILE A 63 5.95 -1.96 -3.39
C ILE A 63 6.61 -1.44 -4.67
N TYR A 64 7.23 -0.25 -4.62
CA TYR A 64 7.97 0.31 -5.75
C TYR A 64 9.08 -0.64 -6.24
N LYS A 65 9.96 -1.09 -5.34
CA LYS A 65 11.03 -2.05 -5.67
C LYS A 65 10.46 -3.36 -6.22
N HIS A 66 9.35 -3.81 -5.64
CA HIS A 66 8.74 -5.08 -6.04
C HIS A 66 8.09 -5.00 -7.42
N ILE A 67 7.47 -3.87 -7.79
CA ILE A 67 7.02 -3.62 -9.15
C ILE A 67 8.19 -3.77 -10.13
N LEU A 68 9.34 -3.14 -9.84
CA LEU A 68 10.53 -3.25 -10.67
C LEU A 68 11.07 -4.69 -10.72
N ALA A 69 11.14 -5.38 -9.58
CA ALA A 69 11.60 -6.76 -9.51
C ALA A 69 10.75 -7.71 -10.37
N ILE A 70 9.42 -7.55 -10.36
CA ILE A 70 8.53 -8.33 -11.23
C ILE A 70 8.82 -8.03 -12.72
N THR A 71 9.03 -6.76 -13.09
CA THR A 71 9.32 -6.40 -14.48
C THR A 71 10.64 -6.98 -14.98
N TYR A 72 11.63 -7.10 -14.09
CA TYR A 72 12.93 -7.69 -14.40
C TYR A 72 12.85 -9.22 -14.55
N ASP A 73 12.28 -9.91 -13.55
CA ASP A 73 12.11 -11.36 -13.56
C ASP A 73 10.86 -11.79 -12.79
N ALA A 74 9.73 -11.83 -13.49
CA ALA A 74 8.45 -12.20 -12.91
C ALA A 74 8.42 -13.64 -12.36
N GLU A 75 9.25 -14.55 -12.88
CA GLU A 75 9.27 -15.96 -12.47
C GLU A 75 10.06 -16.18 -11.17
N HIS A 76 11.09 -15.37 -10.92
CA HIS A 76 12.01 -15.54 -9.78
C HIS A 76 11.96 -14.41 -8.74
N SER A 77 11.19 -13.36 -8.98
CA SER A 77 10.97 -12.30 -7.99
C SER A 77 10.26 -12.83 -6.74
N ASP A 78 10.79 -12.48 -5.56
CA ASP A 78 10.20 -12.81 -4.26
C ASP A 78 8.77 -12.26 -4.15
N SER A 79 7.89 -12.97 -3.45
CA SER A 79 6.50 -12.54 -3.20
C SER A 79 6.39 -11.61 -2.01
N MET A 80 5.43 -10.69 -2.04
CA MET A 80 5.00 -9.89 -0.89
C MET A 80 3.49 -9.98 -0.68
N ASP A 81 3.05 -9.60 0.52
CA ASP A 81 1.64 -9.46 0.84
C ASP A 81 0.98 -8.43 -0.08
N GLY A 82 -0.03 -8.85 -0.86
CA GLY A 82 -0.74 -7.99 -1.81
C GLY A 82 -0.24 -8.06 -3.25
N ASP A 83 0.71 -8.94 -3.58
CA ASP A 83 1.38 -8.95 -4.89
C ASP A 83 0.58 -9.57 -6.04
N ALA A 84 -0.51 -10.30 -5.76
CA ALA A 84 -1.22 -11.07 -6.77
C ALA A 84 -1.68 -10.21 -7.95
N GLY A 85 -2.21 -9.02 -7.67
CA GLY A 85 -2.63 -8.05 -8.67
C GLY A 85 -1.47 -7.38 -9.39
N PHE A 86 -0.36 -7.12 -8.70
CA PHE A 86 0.81 -6.47 -9.27
C PHE A 86 1.41 -7.35 -10.37
N ARG A 87 1.64 -8.63 -10.08
CA ARG A 87 2.21 -9.60 -11.04
C ARG A 87 1.41 -9.74 -12.32
N GLU A 88 0.09 -9.75 -12.22
CA GLU A 88 -0.79 -9.82 -13.40
C GLU A 88 -0.75 -8.55 -14.25
N VAL A 89 -0.55 -7.40 -13.61
CA VAL A 89 -0.56 -6.10 -14.29
C VAL A 89 0.79 -5.81 -14.94
N VAL A 90 1.89 -5.99 -14.20
CA VAL A 90 3.21 -5.54 -14.62
C VAL A 90 4.04 -6.62 -15.31
N GLY A 91 3.62 -7.87 -15.24
CA GLY A 91 4.30 -8.99 -15.90
C GLY A 91 4.42 -8.77 -17.40
N GLY A 92 5.65 -8.53 -17.87
CA GLY A 92 5.95 -8.28 -19.29
C GLY A 92 5.79 -6.83 -19.75
N LEU A 93 5.57 -5.88 -18.83
CA LEU A 93 5.68 -4.45 -19.10
C LEU A 93 7.13 -3.97 -18.99
N SER A 94 7.41 -2.79 -19.57
CA SER A 94 8.63 -2.04 -19.23
C SER A 94 8.52 -1.47 -17.80
N GLU A 95 9.65 -1.16 -17.16
CA GLU A 95 9.66 -0.49 -15.84
C GLU A 95 8.82 0.79 -15.86
N GLU A 96 8.99 1.61 -16.89
CA GLU A 96 8.29 2.88 -17.08
C GLU A 96 6.76 2.67 -17.19
N ASP A 97 6.33 1.69 -17.98
CA ASP A 97 4.91 1.38 -18.15
C ASP A 97 4.32 0.73 -16.89
N ALA A 98 5.09 -0.08 -16.16
CA ALA A 98 4.66 -0.72 -14.92
C ALA A 98 4.42 0.31 -13.80
N LEU A 99 5.34 1.25 -13.63
CA LEU A 99 5.21 2.34 -12.66
C LEU A 99 4.05 3.30 -13.02
N ARG A 100 3.70 3.41 -14.30
CA ARG A 100 2.50 4.15 -14.75
C ARG A 100 1.19 3.39 -14.61
N ALA A 101 1.25 2.07 -14.64
CA ALA A 101 0.05 1.23 -14.58
C ALA A 101 -0.53 1.14 -13.17
N ILE A 102 0.28 1.35 -12.14
CA ILE A 102 -0.12 1.22 -10.74
C ILE A 102 -0.01 2.57 -10.05
N GLY A 103 -1.01 2.91 -9.25
CA GLY A 103 -1.00 4.10 -8.42
C GLY A 103 -1.59 3.84 -7.04
N TYR A 104 -1.41 4.79 -6.14
CA TYR A 104 -1.85 4.66 -4.76
C TYR A 104 -2.55 5.92 -4.25
N THR A 105 -3.32 5.74 -3.18
CA THR A 105 -3.91 6.83 -2.41
C THR A 105 -4.08 6.40 -0.95
N GLN A 106 -4.14 7.37 -0.05
CA GLN A 106 -4.45 7.14 1.37
C GLN A 106 -5.82 7.74 1.68
N SER A 107 -6.72 6.95 2.25
CA SER A 107 -8.07 7.40 2.58
C SER A 107 -8.61 6.59 3.75
N ASP A 108 -9.16 7.26 4.75
CA ASP A 108 -9.94 6.63 5.82
C ASP A 108 -11.30 6.19 5.24
N ILE A 109 -11.43 4.89 4.89
CA ILE A 109 -12.62 4.37 4.20
C ILE A 109 -13.73 3.95 5.15
N ASN A 110 -13.42 3.72 6.44
CA ASN A 110 -14.36 3.27 7.45
C ASN A 110 -14.72 4.36 8.49
N SER A 111 -14.10 5.54 8.38
CA SER A 111 -14.25 6.70 9.27
C SER A 111 -13.84 6.40 10.72
N ASP A 112 -12.81 5.57 10.93
CA ASP A 112 -12.29 5.25 12.26
C ASP A 112 -11.10 6.13 12.70
N GLY A 113 -10.63 7.03 11.82
CA GLY A 113 -9.49 7.91 12.05
C GLY A 113 -8.14 7.35 11.60
N VAL A 114 -8.09 6.11 11.12
CA VAL A 114 -6.91 5.49 10.50
C VAL A 114 -7.05 5.57 8.98
N PRO A 115 -6.17 6.28 8.25
CA PRO A 115 -6.20 6.25 6.79
C PRO A 115 -5.70 4.89 6.27
N GLU A 116 -6.48 4.23 5.42
CA GLU A 116 -6.02 3.05 4.69
C GLU A 116 -5.17 3.43 3.46
N LEU A 117 -4.09 2.68 3.23
CA LEU A 117 -3.37 2.70 1.95
C LEU A 117 -4.08 1.80 0.94
N LEU A 118 -4.47 2.37 -0.19
CA LEU A 118 -5.13 1.66 -1.28
C LEU A 118 -4.27 1.73 -2.54
N ILE A 119 -3.94 0.57 -3.11
CA ILE A 119 -3.18 0.44 -4.35
C ILE A 119 -4.15 0.07 -5.48
N TYR A 120 -4.10 0.80 -6.58
CA TYR A 120 -5.02 0.68 -7.70
C TYR A 120 -4.30 0.39 -9.02
N LEU A 121 -5.02 -0.27 -9.93
CA LEU A 121 -4.73 -0.16 -11.35
C LEU A 121 -5.19 1.24 -11.81
N ILE A 122 -4.31 1.97 -12.47
CA ILE A 122 -4.65 3.23 -13.15
C ILE A 122 -5.43 2.90 -14.42
N ASP A 123 -6.59 3.54 -14.59
CA ASP A 123 -7.40 3.38 -15.78
C ASP A 123 -6.79 4.26 -16.90
N ASP A 124 -6.28 3.64 -17.98
CA ASP A 124 -5.73 4.34 -19.16
C ASP A 124 -6.84 5.06 -19.93
N ASN A 125 -7.14 6.27 -19.46
CA ASN A 125 -8.23 7.09 -19.98
C ASN A 125 -7.73 8.24 -20.87
N GLY A 126 -6.42 8.34 -21.15
CA GLY A 126 -5.83 9.44 -21.93
C GLY A 126 -6.08 10.84 -21.33
N ASN A 127 -6.44 10.93 -20.05
CA ASN A 127 -6.76 12.15 -19.34
C ASN A 127 -5.55 12.66 -18.54
N GLU A 128 -5.49 13.96 -18.28
CA GLU A 128 -4.46 14.59 -17.41
C GLU A 128 -4.52 14.11 -15.95
N LYS A 129 -5.60 13.45 -15.54
CA LYS A 129 -5.84 12.99 -14.17
C LYS A 129 -5.53 11.49 -14.04
N CYS A 130 -4.55 11.15 -13.21
CA CYS A 130 -4.29 9.77 -12.80
C CYS A 130 -5.40 9.30 -11.86
N ALA A 131 -6.22 8.37 -12.33
CA ALA A 131 -7.36 7.86 -11.59
C ALA A 131 -7.59 6.37 -11.87
N GLY A 132 -8.29 5.70 -10.96
CA GLY A 132 -8.57 4.28 -11.10
C GLY A 132 -9.76 3.84 -10.25
N THR A 133 -10.32 2.70 -10.64
CA THR A 133 -11.46 2.08 -9.96
C THR A 133 -11.12 0.73 -9.33
N ARG A 134 -10.18 -0.02 -9.92
CA ARG A 134 -9.84 -1.38 -9.49
C ARG A 134 -8.71 -1.38 -8.46
N ILE A 135 -9.02 -1.85 -7.26
CA ILE A 135 -8.06 -2.01 -6.16
C ILE A 135 -7.29 -3.32 -6.34
N LEU A 136 -5.97 -3.24 -6.27
CA LEU A 136 -5.03 -4.35 -6.33
C LEU A 136 -4.63 -4.82 -4.93
N ALA A 137 -4.47 -3.90 -3.97
CA ALA A 137 -4.21 -4.23 -2.58
C ALA A 137 -4.72 -3.10 -1.66
N ALA A 138 -5.06 -3.44 -0.43
CA ALA A 138 -5.44 -2.49 0.60
C ALA A 138 -4.78 -2.85 1.93
N TYR A 139 -4.26 -1.86 2.63
CA TYR A 139 -3.57 -2.01 3.90
C TYR A 139 -4.17 -1.04 4.93
N THR A 140 -4.27 -1.49 6.18
CA THR A 140 -4.57 -0.63 7.34
C THR A 140 -3.34 -0.55 8.25
N VAL A 141 -3.36 0.32 9.26
CA VAL A 141 -2.34 0.35 10.31
C VAL A 141 -2.87 -0.38 11.52
N LYS A 142 -2.22 -1.49 11.89
CA LYS A 142 -2.51 -2.25 13.10
C LYS A 142 -1.27 -2.31 13.96
N ASN A 143 -1.36 -1.80 15.19
CA ASN A 143 -0.23 -1.69 16.12
C ASN A 143 0.99 -0.97 15.50
N ASN A 144 0.76 0.15 14.81
CA ASN A 144 1.78 0.93 14.09
C ASN A 144 2.50 0.16 12.96
N THR A 145 1.93 -0.93 12.46
CA THR A 145 2.48 -1.69 11.33
C THR A 145 1.47 -1.75 10.19
N PRO A 146 1.86 -1.40 8.95
CA PRO A 146 1.06 -1.67 7.77
C PRO A 146 0.70 -3.15 7.69
N THR A 147 -0.60 -3.45 7.63
CA THR A 147 -1.13 -4.81 7.60
C THR A 147 -2.09 -4.95 6.43
N LEU A 148 -1.90 -5.98 5.61
CA LEU A 148 -2.77 -6.27 4.46
C LEU A 148 -4.20 -6.59 4.94
N ILE A 149 -5.18 -5.93 4.34
CA ILE A 149 -6.61 -6.20 4.54
C ILE A 149 -7.10 -7.20 3.49
N PHE A 150 -6.80 -6.93 2.22
CA PHE A 150 -7.14 -7.78 1.09
C PHE A 150 -6.26 -7.48 -0.11
N GLU A 151 -6.16 -8.47 -1.01
CA GLU A 151 -5.53 -8.34 -2.31
C GLU A 151 -6.50 -8.73 -3.43
N GLY A 152 -6.36 -8.07 -4.58
CA GLY A 152 -7.20 -8.23 -5.75
C GLY A 152 -6.41 -8.72 -6.96
N ALA A 153 -7.06 -9.53 -7.79
CA ALA A 153 -6.55 -10.07 -9.04
C ALA A 153 -7.63 -10.01 -10.14
N SER A 154 -7.28 -10.35 -11.37
CA SER A 154 -8.10 -10.28 -12.58
C SER A 154 -9.42 -11.04 -12.42
N ARG A 155 -9.39 -12.17 -11.72
CA ARG A 155 -10.52 -13.04 -11.41
C ARG A 155 -11.09 -12.89 -10.00
N ASN A 156 -10.56 -11.96 -9.20
CA ASN A 156 -11.03 -11.62 -7.87
C ASN A 156 -10.78 -10.13 -7.61
N ARG A 157 -11.67 -9.28 -8.13
CA ARG A 157 -11.48 -7.83 -8.20
C ARG A 157 -12.17 -7.14 -7.04
N TYR A 158 -11.53 -6.09 -6.53
CA TYR A 158 -12.09 -5.24 -5.50
C TYR A 158 -12.22 -3.80 -5.99
N TYR A 159 -13.24 -3.13 -5.48
CA TYR A 159 -13.61 -1.77 -5.82
C TYR A 159 -14.11 -1.04 -4.57
N LEU A 160 -13.98 0.28 -4.54
CA LEU A 160 -14.65 1.10 -3.53
C LEU A 160 -15.98 1.59 -4.12
N LEU A 161 -17.08 1.50 -3.35
CA LEU A 161 -18.33 2.16 -3.70
C LEU A 161 -18.32 3.61 -3.20
N THR A 162 -19.17 4.46 -3.80
CA THR A 162 -19.31 5.89 -3.43
C THR A 162 -19.66 6.19 -1.97
N ASN A 163 -19.92 5.17 -1.16
CA ASN A 163 -20.24 5.26 0.26
C ASN A 163 -19.22 4.54 1.17
N GLY A 164 -17.99 4.30 0.70
CA GLY A 164 -16.91 3.68 1.50
C GLY A 164 -17.01 2.16 1.65
N ILE A 165 -18.06 1.53 1.12
CA ILE A 165 -18.21 0.07 1.13
C ILE A 165 -17.27 -0.57 0.11
N VAL A 166 -16.56 -1.62 0.52
CA VAL A 166 -15.75 -2.43 -0.39
C VAL A 166 -16.66 -3.38 -1.16
N TYR A 167 -16.52 -3.41 -2.48
CA TYR A 167 -17.25 -4.28 -3.39
C TYR A 167 -16.28 -5.28 -4.04
N ASN A 168 -16.62 -6.56 -4.00
CA ASN A 168 -15.84 -7.64 -4.59
C ASN A 168 -16.61 -8.32 -5.73
N GLU A 169 -15.88 -8.72 -6.77
CA GLU A 169 -16.35 -9.62 -7.82
C GLU A 169 -15.32 -10.71 -8.10
N GLY A 170 -15.75 -11.94 -8.30
CA GLY A 170 -14.84 -13.02 -8.65
C GLY A 170 -15.41 -14.10 -9.54
N SER A 171 -14.53 -14.83 -10.20
CA SER A 171 -14.90 -15.96 -11.07
C SER A 171 -13.85 -17.07 -11.11
N SER A 172 -14.29 -18.29 -10.79
CA SER A 172 -13.48 -19.51 -10.86
C SER A 172 -13.90 -20.44 -12.01
N GLY A 173 -14.71 -19.93 -12.96
CA GLY A 173 -15.17 -20.69 -14.13
C GLY A 173 -16.62 -20.38 -14.48
N ALA A 174 -17.13 -21.01 -15.55
CA ALA A 174 -18.46 -20.72 -16.11
C ALA A 174 -19.62 -20.91 -15.10
N ALA A 175 -19.45 -21.80 -14.13
CA ALA A 175 -20.46 -22.10 -13.11
C ALA A 175 -20.24 -21.35 -11.78
N TYR A 176 -19.08 -20.71 -11.60
CA TYR A 176 -18.62 -20.17 -10.32
C TYR A 176 -18.32 -18.69 -10.45
N SER A 177 -19.27 -17.88 -10.01
CA SER A 177 -19.15 -16.43 -9.89
C SER A 177 -19.49 -16.01 -8.48
N ILE A 178 -18.83 -14.97 -7.99
CA ILE A 178 -19.13 -14.33 -6.71
C ILE A 178 -19.26 -12.82 -6.93
N PHE A 179 -20.10 -12.18 -6.13
CA PHE A 179 -20.01 -10.75 -5.89
C PHE A 179 -20.56 -10.41 -4.51
N GLY A 180 -20.04 -9.37 -3.89
CA GLY A 180 -20.46 -9.02 -2.53
C GLY A 180 -19.98 -7.67 -2.07
N THR A 181 -20.59 -7.20 -0.99
CA THR A 181 -20.26 -5.94 -0.31
C THR A 181 -19.73 -6.23 1.08
N TYR A 182 -18.74 -5.47 1.49
CA TYR A 182 -17.97 -5.66 2.70
C TYR A 182 -17.72 -4.33 3.39
N THR A 183 -17.59 -4.38 4.71
CA THR A 183 -17.11 -3.24 5.51
C THR A 183 -15.85 -3.62 6.24
N LEU A 184 -14.97 -2.64 6.40
CA LEU A 184 -13.89 -2.71 7.37
C LEU A 184 -14.46 -2.23 8.71
N GLU A 185 -14.40 -3.05 9.75
CA GLU A 185 -14.79 -2.62 11.09
C GLU A 185 -13.64 -1.81 11.71
N PRO A 186 -13.90 -0.88 12.65
CA PRO A 186 -12.86 -0.02 13.22
C PRO A 186 -11.69 -0.80 13.80
N LEU A 187 -10.45 -0.37 13.50
CA LEU A 187 -9.20 -0.97 13.96
C LEU A 187 -9.03 -2.46 13.57
N SER A 188 -9.78 -2.93 12.57
CA SER A 188 -9.72 -4.30 12.03
C SER A 188 -8.79 -4.35 10.82
N ASP A 189 -8.09 -5.48 10.67
CA ASP A 189 -7.34 -5.86 9.47
C ASP A 189 -8.12 -6.81 8.56
N SER A 190 -9.44 -6.93 8.76
CA SER A 190 -10.27 -7.87 8.02
C SER A 190 -11.63 -7.31 7.64
N LEU A 191 -12.08 -7.71 6.45
CA LEU A 191 -13.38 -7.35 5.89
C LEU A 191 -14.50 -8.22 6.46
N SER A 192 -15.60 -7.57 6.84
CA SER A 192 -16.86 -8.22 7.22
C SER A 192 -17.87 -8.16 6.08
N ALA A 193 -18.31 -9.32 5.59
CA ALA A 193 -19.32 -9.40 4.54
C ALA A 193 -20.67 -8.83 5.02
N LYS A 194 -21.30 -7.98 4.21
CA LYS A 194 -22.66 -7.47 4.44
C LYS A 194 -23.68 -8.20 3.59
N ASN A 195 -23.42 -8.33 2.29
CA ASN A 195 -24.22 -9.11 1.36
C ASN A 195 -23.28 -9.83 0.41
N PHE A 196 -23.44 -11.14 0.25
CA PHE A 196 -22.61 -11.97 -0.60
C PHE A 196 -23.49 -12.88 -1.45
N TYR A 197 -23.17 -12.94 -2.74
CA TYR A 197 -23.91 -13.65 -3.76
C TYR A 197 -22.96 -14.55 -4.52
N PHE A 198 -23.39 -15.79 -4.80
CA PHE A 198 -22.57 -16.69 -5.60
C PHE A 198 -23.41 -17.68 -6.42
N THR A 199 -22.78 -18.21 -7.47
CA THR A 199 -23.32 -19.30 -8.28
C THR A 199 -22.57 -20.59 -8.00
N SER A 200 -23.29 -21.72 -7.98
CA SER A 200 -22.69 -23.04 -7.84
C SER A 200 -23.57 -24.14 -8.44
N PRO A 201 -23.01 -25.21 -9.05
CA PRO A 201 -23.77 -26.36 -9.52
C PRO A 201 -24.59 -27.01 -8.39
N ILE A 202 -25.85 -27.33 -8.67
CA ILE A 202 -26.70 -28.08 -7.75
C ILE A 202 -26.47 -29.57 -7.95
N ASP A 203 -26.24 -30.32 -6.87
CA ASP A 203 -26.01 -31.77 -6.92
C ASP A 203 -24.90 -32.18 -7.91
N ASN A 204 -23.85 -31.34 -8.02
CA ASN A 204 -22.76 -31.49 -9.00
C ASN A 204 -23.20 -31.52 -10.47
N ASN A 205 -24.38 -30.99 -10.80
CA ASN A 205 -24.88 -30.89 -12.15
C ASN A 205 -24.59 -29.50 -12.76
N TYR A 206 -23.59 -29.44 -13.64
CA TYR A 206 -23.17 -28.20 -14.32
C TYR A 206 -24.20 -27.63 -15.30
N ASN A 207 -25.26 -28.38 -15.65
CA ASN A 207 -26.38 -27.85 -16.42
C ASN A 207 -27.48 -27.24 -15.53
N ASN A 208 -27.33 -27.36 -14.20
CA ASN A 208 -28.26 -26.83 -13.22
C ASN A 208 -27.49 -25.92 -12.26
N ILE A 209 -27.31 -24.67 -12.66
CA ILE A 209 -26.61 -23.67 -11.86
C ILE A 209 -27.59 -23.05 -10.89
N GLY A 210 -27.17 -23.04 -9.62
CA GLY A 210 -27.89 -22.46 -8.53
C GLY A 210 -27.37 -21.08 -8.16
N PHE A 211 -28.29 -20.19 -7.77
CA PHE A 211 -28.00 -18.86 -7.24
C PHE A 211 -28.21 -18.85 -5.73
N PHE A 212 -27.28 -18.24 -4.99
CA PHE A 212 -27.25 -18.27 -3.54
C PHE A 212 -26.84 -16.92 -2.97
N GLU A 213 -27.28 -16.67 -1.74
CA GLU A 213 -26.90 -15.48 -0.98
C GLU A 213 -26.63 -15.82 0.49
N ASN A 214 -25.73 -15.04 1.12
CA ASN A 214 -25.50 -15.03 2.56
C ASN A 214 -24.88 -13.70 3.02
N ARG A 215 -24.53 -13.61 4.31
CA ARG A 215 -23.87 -12.44 4.92
C ARG A 215 -22.52 -12.79 5.55
N THR A 216 -21.92 -13.93 5.16
CA THR A 216 -20.68 -14.44 5.76
C THR A 216 -19.51 -14.44 4.77
N GLY A 217 -19.77 -14.28 3.47
CA GLY A 217 -18.75 -14.40 2.42
C GLY A 217 -18.45 -15.86 2.03
N SER A 218 -19.20 -16.83 2.58
CA SER A 218 -18.97 -18.24 2.30
C SER A 218 -19.54 -18.66 0.95
N ILE A 219 -18.81 -19.50 0.22
CA ILE A 219 -19.29 -20.14 -1.02
C ILE A 219 -19.98 -21.48 -0.76
N LYS A 220 -20.16 -21.88 0.51
CA LYS A 220 -20.78 -23.16 0.84
C LYS A 220 -22.29 -23.06 0.80
N ILE A 221 -22.91 -24.03 0.11
CA ILE A 221 -24.36 -24.08 -0.11
C ILE A 221 -25.12 -24.29 1.20
N ASP A 222 -24.61 -25.12 2.11
CA ASP A 222 -25.24 -25.43 3.41
C ASP A 222 -25.16 -24.29 4.42
N GLU A 223 -24.23 -23.35 4.23
CA GLU A 223 -24.12 -22.10 4.99
C GLU A 223 -24.92 -20.95 4.36
N SER A 224 -25.65 -21.20 3.28
CA SER A 224 -26.29 -20.18 2.44
C SER A 224 -27.77 -20.43 2.20
N ILE A 225 -28.49 -19.39 1.76
CA ILE A 225 -29.86 -19.52 1.31
C ILE A 225 -29.94 -19.43 -0.22
N ARG A 226 -30.98 -20.04 -0.79
CA ARG A 226 -31.33 -19.86 -2.20
C ARG A 226 -31.72 -18.42 -2.44
N PHE A 227 -31.11 -17.80 -3.45
CA PHE A 227 -31.53 -16.48 -3.89
C PHE A 227 -33.00 -16.51 -4.31
N ASN A 228 -33.81 -15.63 -3.74
CA ASN A 228 -35.24 -15.55 -4.01
C ASN A 228 -35.52 -14.53 -5.13
N GLY A 229 -35.24 -14.92 -6.36
CA GLY A 229 -35.48 -14.11 -7.56
C GLY A 229 -35.15 -14.88 -8.83
N THR A 230 -35.32 -14.22 -9.97
CA THR A 230 -34.88 -14.77 -11.27
C THR A 230 -33.37 -14.60 -11.43
N GLU A 231 -32.78 -15.33 -12.39
CA GLU A 231 -31.39 -15.09 -12.81
C GLU A 231 -31.16 -13.63 -13.22
N SER A 232 -32.14 -13.01 -13.88
CA SER A 232 -32.05 -11.59 -14.26
C SER A 232 -31.98 -10.69 -13.04
N ASP A 233 -32.75 -10.98 -11.99
CA ASP A 233 -32.73 -10.19 -10.75
C ASP A 233 -31.36 -10.33 -10.05
N PHE A 234 -30.78 -11.53 -10.05
CA PHE A 234 -29.47 -11.81 -9.47
C PHE A 234 -28.37 -10.96 -10.13
N TRP A 235 -28.29 -10.98 -11.46
CA TRP A 235 -27.29 -10.20 -12.20
C TRP A 235 -27.59 -8.69 -12.22
N GLN A 236 -28.85 -8.31 -12.03
CA GLN A 236 -29.20 -6.90 -11.86
C GLN A 236 -28.59 -6.32 -10.59
N ILE A 237 -28.52 -7.09 -9.49
CA ILE A 237 -27.86 -6.65 -8.25
C ILE A 237 -26.38 -6.36 -8.50
N GLN A 238 -25.67 -7.26 -9.17
CA GLN A 238 -24.26 -7.05 -9.55
C GLN A 238 -24.12 -5.75 -10.37
N THR A 239 -24.95 -5.60 -11.40
CA THR A 239 -24.98 -4.42 -12.27
C THR A 239 -25.22 -3.13 -11.48
N ASP A 240 -26.08 -3.18 -10.46
CA ASP A 240 -26.40 -2.03 -9.62
C ASP A 240 -25.26 -1.67 -8.65
N TYR A 241 -24.47 -2.64 -8.18
CA TYR A 241 -23.21 -2.35 -7.48
C TYR A 241 -22.17 -1.75 -8.41
N SER A 242 -21.98 -2.27 -9.61
CA SER A 242 -20.99 -1.75 -10.56
C SER A 242 -21.24 -0.27 -10.91
N LYS A 243 -22.52 0.16 -11.01
CA LYS A 243 -22.88 1.58 -11.23
C LYS A 243 -22.48 2.52 -10.10
N ARG A 244 -22.19 1.99 -8.91
CA ARG A 244 -21.84 2.75 -7.71
C ARG A 244 -20.35 2.74 -7.40
N ILE A 245 -19.54 2.10 -8.24
CA ILE A 245 -18.08 2.12 -8.11
C ILE A 245 -17.61 3.56 -8.17
N ALA A 246 -16.81 3.94 -7.18
CA ALA A 246 -16.16 5.24 -7.10
C ALA A 246 -14.83 5.20 -7.84
N GLU A 247 -14.57 6.25 -8.61
CA GLU A 247 -13.25 6.55 -9.13
C GLU A 247 -12.44 7.24 -8.03
N SER A 248 -11.18 6.85 -7.87
CA SER A 248 -10.23 7.46 -6.94
C SER A 248 -9.14 8.18 -7.71
N GLU A 249 -8.72 9.33 -7.20
CA GLU A 249 -7.53 10.03 -7.68
C GLU A 249 -6.28 9.40 -7.07
N LEU A 250 -5.28 9.17 -7.91
CA LEU A 250 -4.13 8.34 -7.59
C LEU A 250 -2.83 9.10 -7.84
N LYS A 251 -1.84 8.81 -7.01
CA LYS A 251 -0.44 9.09 -7.30
C LYS A 251 0.13 7.88 -8.04
N PRO A 252 0.55 7.99 -9.32
CA PRO A 252 1.22 6.88 -9.99
C PRO A 252 2.55 6.57 -9.29
N PHE A 253 2.98 5.31 -9.32
CA PHE A 253 4.32 4.95 -8.84
C PHE A 253 5.44 5.52 -9.71
N GLU A 254 5.13 5.97 -10.93
CA GLU A 254 6.08 6.72 -11.78
C GLU A 254 6.57 8.01 -11.10
N VAL A 255 5.67 8.73 -10.42
CA VAL A 255 6.02 9.97 -9.72
C VAL A 255 6.30 9.72 -8.24
N PHE A 256 6.36 8.46 -7.83
CA PHE A 256 6.85 8.10 -6.52
C PHE A 256 8.35 8.39 -6.50
N SER A 257 8.68 9.60 -6.05
CA SER A 257 9.99 9.85 -5.49
C SER A 257 10.02 9.13 -4.15
N ALA A 258 10.63 7.95 -4.10
CA ALA A 258 11.53 7.70 -2.98
C ALA A 258 12.38 8.97 -2.90
N GLY A 259 12.28 9.74 -1.81
CA GLY A 259 12.67 11.16 -1.76
C GLY A 259 13.78 11.53 -2.75
N ASP A 260 13.47 12.40 -3.71
CA ASP A 260 14.43 12.94 -4.70
C ASP A 260 15.30 11.88 -5.43
N GLY A 261 14.76 11.32 -6.51
CA GLY A 261 15.48 10.44 -7.44
C GLY A 261 16.52 11.14 -8.33
N THR A 262 17.35 12.03 -7.78
CA THR A 262 18.71 12.24 -8.29
C THR A 262 19.81 11.82 -7.32
N GLU A 263 19.46 11.43 -6.10
CA GLU A 263 20.43 10.81 -5.19
C GLU A 263 20.38 9.30 -5.30
N GLU A 264 21.57 8.74 -5.40
CA GLU A 264 21.84 7.32 -5.27
C GLU A 264 21.16 6.83 -3.98
N VAL A 265 20.18 5.91 -4.09
CA VAL A 265 19.44 5.43 -2.91
C VAL A 265 20.43 4.83 -1.94
N SER A 266 20.72 5.55 -0.86
CA SER A 266 21.75 5.13 0.08
C SER A 266 21.36 3.80 0.72
N CYS A 267 22.29 2.85 0.72
CA CYS A 267 22.15 1.62 1.49
C CYS A 267 22.18 1.87 3.00
N VAL A 268 22.45 3.12 3.41
CA VAL A 268 22.48 3.58 4.79
C VAL A 268 21.42 4.65 5.00
N THR A 269 20.70 4.62 6.12
CA THR A 269 19.88 5.78 6.57
C THR A 269 20.38 6.26 7.90
N ALA A 270 20.31 7.57 8.11
CA ALA A 270 20.59 8.22 9.38
C ALA A 270 19.29 8.81 9.96
N VAL A 271 19.03 8.58 11.24
CA VAL A 271 17.83 9.09 11.94
C VAL A 271 18.24 9.56 13.33
N PHE A 272 17.60 10.60 13.87
CA PHE A 272 17.77 10.92 15.29
C PHE A 272 17.27 9.77 16.15
N VAL A 273 18.00 9.45 17.23
CA VAL A 273 17.61 8.37 18.14
C VAL A 273 16.26 8.64 18.81
N GLU A 274 15.89 9.91 19.03
CA GLU A 274 14.57 10.26 19.58
C GLU A 274 13.40 10.00 18.62
N ASP A 275 13.68 9.96 17.31
CA ASP A 275 12.69 9.74 16.26
C ASP A 275 12.61 8.27 15.82
N THR A 276 13.46 7.39 16.39
CA THR A 276 13.45 5.96 16.05
C THR A 276 12.38 5.19 16.83
N LEU A 277 11.68 4.29 16.14
CA LEU A 277 10.70 3.38 16.73
C LEU A 277 11.31 2.01 17.11
N VAL A 278 12.60 1.80 16.83
CA VAL A 278 13.30 0.53 17.00
C VAL A 278 14.09 0.50 18.31
N GLU A 279 14.02 -0.61 19.05
CA GLU A 279 14.86 -0.79 20.25
C GLU A 279 16.34 -0.96 19.88
N LEU A 280 17.17 0.03 20.21
CA LEU A 280 18.60 0.07 19.89
C LEU A 280 19.48 -0.71 20.90
N THR A 281 19.02 -1.86 21.37
CA THR A 281 19.74 -2.66 22.39
C THR A 281 20.95 -3.40 21.83
N SER A 282 20.90 -3.82 20.56
CA SER A 282 22.02 -4.42 19.83
C SER A 282 22.96 -3.40 19.19
N ALA A 283 22.57 -2.11 19.17
CA ALA A 283 23.30 -1.08 18.47
C ALA A 283 24.70 -0.84 19.07
N GLU A 284 25.70 -0.78 18.19
CA GLU A 284 27.02 -0.31 18.56
C GLU A 284 26.96 1.20 18.85
N ARG A 285 27.76 1.69 19.81
CA ARG A 285 27.74 3.09 20.23
C ARG A 285 29.12 3.70 20.15
N PHE A 286 29.20 4.84 19.49
CA PHE A 286 30.42 5.64 19.35
C PHE A 286 30.15 7.09 19.73
N THR A 287 31.12 7.77 20.33
CA THR A 287 31.03 9.19 20.68
C THR A 287 32.11 9.93 19.89
N ALA A 288 31.71 10.75 18.92
CA ALA A 288 32.61 11.46 18.03
C ALA A 288 33.27 12.67 18.71
N ASP A 289 32.47 13.44 19.44
CA ASP A 289 32.90 14.55 20.27
C ASP A 289 31.99 14.69 21.49
N SER A 290 32.27 15.68 22.36
CA SER A 290 31.44 15.96 23.53
C SER A 290 31.24 17.47 23.67
N SER A 291 29.99 17.92 23.76
CA SER A 291 29.63 19.32 24.01
C SER A 291 28.30 19.43 24.77
N ASP A 292 27.93 20.64 25.18
CA ASP A 292 26.62 20.89 25.80
C ASP A 292 25.44 20.77 24.80
N TYR A 293 25.72 20.50 23.51
CA TYR A 293 24.76 20.41 22.40
C TYR A 293 24.87 19.07 21.65
N GLU A 294 25.20 18.00 22.36
CA GLU A 294 25.27 16.66 21.78
C GLU A 294 23.89 16.13 21.40
N THR A 295 23.83 15.41 20.28
CA THR A 295 22.68 14.63 19.84
C THR A 295 23.11 13.20 19.55
N GLU A 296 22.16 12.28 19.50
CA GLU A 296 22.38 10.89 19.10
C GLU A 296 21.71 10.63 17.76
N VAL A 297 22.50 10.13 16.80
CA VAL A 297 22.04 9.72 15.47
C VAL A 297 22.32 8.23 15.31
N VAL A 298 21.35 7.49 14.79
CA VAL A 298 21.51 6.07 14.44
C VAL A 298 21.64 5.91 12.93
N PHE A 299 22.60 5.09 12.51
CA PHE A 299 22.86 4.68 11.14
C PHE A 299 22.42 3.22 10.96
N PHE A 300 21.46 2.99 10.07
CA PHE A 300 20.95 1.67 9.71
C PHE A 300 21.43 1.26 8.32
N ALA A 301 21.69 -0.03 8.13
CA ALA A 301 21.87 -0.61 6.80
C ALA A 301 20.53 -1.18 6.31
N ASN A 302 19.94 -0.59 5.25
CA ASN A 302 18.53 -0.86 4.90
C ASN A 302 18.33 -1.91 3.80
N TYR A 303 19.38 -2.21 3.03
CA TYR A 303 19.29 -3.08 1.84
C TYR A 303 20.35 -4.19 1.85
N GLY A 304 20.65 -4.72 3.04
CA GLY A 304 21.73 -5.67 3.28
C GLY A 304 22.91 -5.03 3.98
N ASP A 305 23.89 -5.86 4.31
CA ASP A 305 25.13 -5.42 4.95
C ASP A 305 25.90 -4.46 4.03
N VAL A 306 26.43 -3.37 4.60
CA VAL A 306 27.37 -2.48 3.91
C VAL A 306 28.77 -2.68 4.47
N TYR A 307 29.78 -2.53 3.62
CA TYR A 307 31.16 -2.89 3.92
C TYR A 307 32.04 -1.65 4.04
N ASP A 308 33.17 -1.80 4.73
CA ASP A 308 34.17 -0.74 4.91
C ASP A 308 33.55 0.58 5.40
N PHE A 309 32.56 0.49 6.30
CA PHE A 309 31.80 1.64 6.77
C PHE A 309 32.67 2.55 7.64
N GLU A 310 32.71 3.83 7.30
CA GLU A 310 33.44 4.87 8.00
C GLU A 310 32.49 6.02 8.38
N PHE A 311 32.52 6.42 9.65
CA PHE A 311 31.93 7.68 10.07
C PHE A 311 33.04 8.74 10.14
N CYS A 312 32.82 9.88 9.51
CA CYS A 312 33.85 10.84 9.14
C CYS A 312 33.53 12.25 9.64
N GLU A 313 34.56 12.97 10.12
CA GLU A 313 34.53 14.42 10.30
C GLU A 313 34.81 15.10 8.95
N ILE A 314 34.07 16.16 8.63
CA ILE A 314 34.25 16.95 7.40
C ILE A 314 35.20 18.12 7.69
N LYS A 315 36.31 18.20 6.95
CA LYS A 315 37.25 19.32 7.01
C LYS A 315 37.18 20.16 5.75
N TRP A 316 36.76 21.40 5.91
CA TRP A 316 36.71 22.40 4.85
C TRP A 316 38.13 22.87 4.49
N LEU A 317 38.48 22.79 3.20
CA LEU A 317 39.74 23.27 2.66
C LEU A 317 39.54 24.69 2.13
N ASP A 318 40.37 25.62 2.61
CA ASP A 318 40.31 27.03 2.20
C ASP A 318 41.15 27.19 0.92
N ASP A 319 40.53 27.08 -0.26
CA ASP A 319 41.18 27.46 -1.53
C ASP A 319 40.55 28.73 -2.12
N SER A 320 41.07 29.86 -1.64
CA SER A 320 40.76 31.18 -2.16
C SER A 320 41.37 31.34 -3.56
N ASP A 321 40.62 31.05 -4.61
CA ASP A 321 40.68 31.76 -5.92
C ASP A 321 39.75 31.16 -7.00
N SER A 322 39.16 29.96 -6.82
CA SER A 322 38.27 29.32 -7.80
C SER A 322 36.77 29.56 -7.56
N GLY A 323 36.37 29.86 -6.32
CA GLY A 323 34.97 29.95 -5.92
C GLY A 323 34.27 28.60 -5.72
N GLU A 324 34.99 27.49 -5.84
CA GLU A 324 34.54 26.15 -5.44
C GLU A 324 35.09 25.83 -4.04
N SER A 325 34.26 25.32 -3.14
CA SER A 325 34.67 24.92 -1.79
C SER A 325 35.03 23.44 -1.79
N ASP A 326 36.31 23.12 -1.54
CA ASP A 326 36.76 21.74 -1.38
C ASP A 326 36.64 21.28 0.08
N PHE A 327 36.36 20.00 0.28
CA PHE A 327 36.30 19.39 1.62
C PHE A 327 36.89 17.98 1.62
N GLU A 328 37.30 17.51 2.81
CA GLU A 328 37.87 16.19 3.03
C GLU A 328 37.08 15.41 4.10
N PHE A 329 36.78 14.14 3.81
CA PHE A 329 36.26 13.19 4.80
C PHE A 329 37.40 12.55 5.60
N VAL A 330 37.47 12.84 6.90
CA VAL A 330 38.46 12.28 7.82
C VAL A 330 37.79 11.25 8.73
N PRO A 331 38.10 9.94 8.58
CA PRO A 331 37.47 8.90 9.39
C PRO A 331 37.79 9.05 10.87
N VAL A 332 36.75 9.06 11.70
CA VAL A 332 36.85 9.05 13.16
C VAL A 332 36.35 7.74 13.77
N TYR A 333 35.57 6.97 13.01
CA TYR A 333 35.16 5.59 13.33
C TYR A 333 35.16 4.72 12.08
N LYS A 334 35.44 3.42 12.24
CA LYS A 334 35.43 2.43 11.16
C LYS A 334 34.89 1.09 11.66
N THR A 335 34.11 0.41 10.82
CA THR A 335 33.77 -1.02 10.97
C THR A 335 33.91 -1.74 9.63
N GLU A 336 34.28 -3.02 9.66
CA GLU A 336 34.39 -3.83 8.44
C GLU A 336 33.01 -4.05 7.79
N THR A 337 31.95 -4.12 8.61
CA THR A 337 30.60 -4.34 8.14
C THR A 337 29.61 -3.68 9.10
N LEU A 338 28.69 -2.89 8.55
CA LEU A 338 27.50 -2.42 9.25
C LEU A 338 26.33 -3.29 8.80
N THR A 339 25.74 -4.02 9.74
CA THR A 339 24.68 -4.98 9.46
C THR A 339 23.32 -4.46 9.89
N GLN A 340 22.26 -5.06 9.35
CA GLN A 340 20.89 -4.68 9.71
C GLN A 340 20.58 -4.93 11.19
N ASP A 341 21.17 -5.97 11.78
CA ASP A 341 20.95 -6.36 13.18
C ASP A 341 21.77 -5.54 14.18
N THR A 342 22.83 -4.88 13.72
CA THR A 342 23.79 -4.12 14.55
C THR A 342 23.99 -2.72 13.97
N PRO A 343 23.00 -1.82 14.11
CA PRO A 343 23.14 -0.43 13.67
C PRO A 343 24.17 0.32 14.51
N LEU A 344 24.68 1.43 14.00
CA LEU A 344 25.63 2.29 14.69
C LEU A 344 24.92 3.52 15.24
N VAL A 345 24.98 3.74 16.55
CA VAL A 345 24.56 4.99 17.19
C VAL A 345 25.80 5.85 17.42
N VAL A 346 25.75 7.10 16.96
CA VAL A 346 26.80 8.08 17.16
C VAL A 346 26.29 9.25 17.97
N THR A 347 26.95 9.52 19.09
CA THR A 347 26.80 10.78 19.84
C THR A 347 27.76 11.82 19.27
N MET A 348 27.24 12.97 18.84
CA MET A 348 28.03 14.03 18.21
C MET A 348 27.42 15.41 18.44
N THR A 349 28.24 16.46 18.34
CA THR A 349 27.74 17.84 18.26
C THR A 349 27.18 18.08 16.86
N PHE A 350 25.90 18.47 16.76
CA PHE A 350 25.22 18.64 15.49
C PHE A 350 24.62 20.05 15.35
N TRP A 351 25.09 20.79 14.36
CA TRP A 351 24.72 22.19 14.15
C TRP A 351 23.51 22.37 13.21
N GLY A 352 22.97 21.26 12.70
CA GLY A 352 21.78 21.25 11.84
C GLY A 352 22.13 21.33 10.36
N ASP A 353 22.21 22.55 9.83
CA ASP A 353 22.25 22.82 8.38
C ASP A 353 23.66 22.80 7.77
N MET A 354 24.72 22.97 8.59
CA MET A 354 26.09 22.94 8.11
C MET A 354 26.74 21.58 8.34
N PRO A 355 27.10 20.83 7.28
CA PRO A 355 27.67 19.49 7.41
C PRO A 355 29.01 19.54 8.15
N SER A 356 29.04 18.94 9.33
CA SER A 356 30.26 18.73 10.13
C SER A 356 30.72 17.27 10.12
N TYR A 357 29.80 16.37 9.75
CA TYR A 357 30.00 14.93 9.73
C TYR A 357 29.37 14.30 8.50
N GLY A 358 29.84 13.11 8.16
CA GLY A 358 29.33 12.29 7.08
C GLY A 358 29.79 10.84 7.17
N ILE A 359 29.52 10.07 6.11
CA ILE A 359 29.85 8.64 6.04
C ILE A 359 30.57 8.28 4.75
N ARG A 360 31.27 7.15 4.76
CA ARG A 360 31.68 6.41 3.56
C ARG A 360 31.39 4.94 3.75
N TYR A 361 31.03 4.24 2.68
CA TYR A 361 30.82 2.79 2.71
C TYR A 361 30.89 2.19 1.31
N THR A 362 30.97 0.87 1.23
CA THR A 362 30.85 0.08 0.01
C THR A 362 29.55 -0.71 0.04
N ASP A 363 28.73 -0.62 -1.01
CA ASP A 363 27.48 -1.38 -1.12
C ASP A 363 27.71 -2.88 -1.41
N SER A 364 26.64 -3.66 -1.50
CA SER A 364 26.71 -5.09 -1.83
C SER A 364 27.16 -5.40 -3.25
N GLU A 365 27.08 -4.42 -4.16
CA GLU A 365 27.54 -4.52 -5.55
C GLU A 365 29.02 -4.13 -5.71
N GLY A 366 29.64 -3.60 -4.65
CA GLY A 366 31.05 -3.18 -4.63
C GLY A 366 31.27 -1.71 -5.03
N THR A 367 30.21 -0.89 -5.03
CA THR A 367 30.26 0.56 -5.30
C THR A 367 30.61 1.31 -4.03
N GLU A 368 31.58 2.24 -4.11
CA GLU A 368 31.92 3.13 -2.99
C GLU A 368 31.02 4.35 -2.99
N HIS A 369 30.47 4.70 -1.83
CA HIS A 369 29.61 5.85 -1.62
C HIS A 369 30.19 6.76 -0.54
N SER A 370 29.91 8.06 -0.65
CA SER A 370 30.19 9.04 0.38
C SER A 370 28.98 9.93 0.60
N GLY A 371 28.69 10.33 1.84
CA GLY A 371 27.53 11.17 2.09
C GLY A 371 27.72 12.12 3.26
N THR A 372 27.02 13.24 3.23
CA THR A 372 27.06 14.25 4.29
C THR A 372 25.76 14.28 5.07
N ILE A 373 25.84 14.64 6.35
CA ILE A 373 24.67 14.67 7.24
C ILE A 373 24.24 16.11 7.46
N SER A 374 22.95 16.37 7.24
CA SER A 374 22.33 17.69 7.39
C SER A 374 20.90 17.57 7.97
N THR A 375 20.25 18.69 8.27
CA THR A 375 18.83 18.72 8.63
C THR A 375 17.98 19.31 7.51
N SER A 376 16.83 18.68 7.27
CA SER A 376 15.76 19.20 6.44
C SER A 376 15.25 20.54 6.95
N GLY A 377 15.32 21.55 6.08
CA GLY A 377 14.69 22.85 6.34
C GLY A 377 13.16 22.84 6.28
N MET A 378 12.53 21.71 5.89
CA MET A 378 11.08 21.57 5.76
C MET A 378 10.42 21.12 7.06
N ASP A 379 10.99 20.10 7.70
CA ASP A 379 10.40 19.39 8.84
C ASP A 379 11.38 19.12 9.99
N GLY A 380 12.66 19.45 9.81
CA GLY A 380 13.70 19.25 10.83
C GLY A 380 14.24 17.82 10.90
N SER A 381 13.79 16.92 10.01
CA SER A 381 14.31 15.56 9.90
C SER A 381 15.79 15.55 9.48
N LEU A 382 16.47 14.44 9.74
CA LEU A 382 17.86 14.24 9.34
C LEU A 382 17.92 13.79 7.88
N ILE A 383 18.76 14.46 7.09
CA ILE A 383 19.03 14.13 5.68
C ILE A 383 20.45 13.57 5.58
N LEU A 384 20.57 12.49 4.82
CA LEU A 384 21.85 11.91 4.42
C LEU A 384 21.99 12.07 2.91
N ASP A 385 22.70 13.12 2.49
CA ASP A 385 22.92 13.45 1.08
C ASP A 385 24.12 12.61 0.56
N VAL A 386 23.87 11.58 -0.26
CA VAL A 386 24.92 10.69 -0.80
C VAL A 386 25.37 11.16 -2.19
N ILE A 387 26.70 11.27 -2.36
CA ILE A 387 27.42 11.88 -3.49
C ILE A 387 28.28 10.85 -4.21
#